data_AF-A0A835MX11-F1
#
_entry.id   AF-A0A835MX11-F1
#
_cell.length_a   1.000
_cell.length_b   1.000
_cell.length_c   1.000
_cell.angle_alpha   90.00
_cell.angle_beta   90.00
_cell.angle_gamma   90.00
#
_symmetry.space_group_name_H-M   'P 1'
#
loop_
_entity.id
_entity.type
_entity.pdbx_description
1 polymer ?
#
loop_
_entity_poly.entity_id
_entity_poly.type
_entity_poly.pdbx_seq_one_letter_code
_entity_poly.pdbx_strand_id
1 'polypeptide(L)'
;MIRKRVREREMALHLNHFYPYTSKHGKQPKPPLTSTRPRPTKFQVKAASTNARELIQSGAVRPIPPKEAAMAMSSEGFILLDIRPDWERNKARVAGSLHVPLFVKDMDSTPITLLKKWVHFGYVGLWTGQNFTTLNPDFLQQVEAEVPDKDAKLLVACGEGLRSIMAASKLYAGGFKNLGWLAGGFNRSADSDFPAVEGSEKLQYATIGGVSYFFLQLLILLQAVGKDD
;
A
#
# COMPACT_ATOMS: atom_id res chain seq x y z
N MET A 1 67.61 -27.99 73.53
CA MET A 1 66.34 -27.77 74.25
C MET A 1 65.39 -26.98 73.34
N ILE A 2 64.16 -27.50 73.18
CA ILE A 2 62.95 -26.90 72.58
C ILE A 2 62.91 -26.74 71.04
N ARG A 3 62.09 -27.59 70.38
CA ARG A 3 61.63 -27.44 68.99
C ARG A 3 60.11 -27.20 68.97
N LYS A 4 59.70 -26.05 68.43
CA LYS A 4 58.31 -25.69 68.09
C LYS A 4 57.74 -26.61 67.02
N ARG A 5 56.43 -26.91 67.07
CA ARG A 5 55.66 -27.30 65.88
C ARG A 5 54.13 -27.19 66.09
N VAL A 6 53.46 -26.82 64.97
CA VAL A 6 52.07 -27.14 64.57
C VAL A 6 50.98 -26.21 65.17
N ARG A 7 49.98 -25.63 64.48
CA ARG A 7 49.29 -25.87 63.18
C ARG A 7 48.61 -24.54 62.76
N GLU A 8 48.71 -24.14 61.51
CA GLU A 8 47.81 -23.16 60.86
C GLU A 8 46.78 -23.90 60.00
N ARG A 9 45.55 -23.39 59.92
CA ARG A 9 44.49 -23.80 59.00
C ARG A 9 44.25 -22.68 58.00
N GLU A 10 44.41 -22.98 56.72
CA GLU A 10 43.97 -22.16 55.59
C GLU A 10 42.47 -22.30 55.33
N MET A 11 41.87 -21.25 54.78
CA MET A 11 40.85 -21.33 53.72
C MET A 11 40.82 -20.00 52.97
N ALA A 12 41.23 -19.99 51.71
CA ALA A 12 40.79 -19.00 50.74
C ALA A 12 41.23 -19.33 49.30
N LEU A 13 40.22 -19.30 48.43
CA LEU A 13 40.25 -18.82 47.04
C LEU A 13 40.69 -19.80 45.93
N HIS A 14 39.62 -20.34 45.35
CA HIS A 14 39.42 -20.81 43.99
C HIS A 14 40.07 -19.91 42.91
N LEU A 15 40.89 -20.48 42.02
CA LEU A 15 41.03 -19.99 40.65
C LEU A 15 41.49 -21.14 39.73
N ASN A 16 40.66 -21.43 38.74
CA ASN A 16 40.82 -22.54 37.80
C ASN A 16 42.01 -22.31 36.86
N HIS A 17 42.87 -23.33 36.75
CA HIS A 17 43.91 -23.42 35.74
C HIS A 17 43.57 -24.52 34.74
N PHE A 18 43.75 -24.21 33.46
CA PHE A 18 43.63 -25.11 32.31
C PHE A 18 44.62 -26.29 32.41
N TYR A 19 44.28 -27.46 31.85
CA TYR A 19 45.10 -28.24 30.91
C TYR A 19 44.25 -29.41 30.32
N PRO A 20 44.55 -29.89 29.08
CA PRO A 20 43.62 -30.61 28.22
C PRO A 20 43.79 -32.14 28.32
N TYR A 21 42.71 -32.87 28.03
CA TYR A 21 42.76 -34.33 27.91
C TYR A 21 42.01 -34.80 26.65
N THR A 22 42.76 -35.41 25.74
CA THR A 22 42.27 -36.13 24.57
C THR A 22 41.56 -37.42 25.01
N SER A 23 40.36 -37.71 24.51
CA SER A 23 39.77 -39.04 24.65
C SER A 23 39.08 -39.52 23.38
N LYS A 24 39.24 -40.83 23.18
CA LYS A 24 38.99 -41.64 21.99
C LYS A 24 37.50 -41.92 21.76
N HIS A 25 37.21 -42.29 20.52
CA HIS A 25 35.97 -42.90 20.06
C HIS A 25 35.38 -43.94 21.03
N GLY A 26 34.13 -43.72 21.43
CA GLY A 26 33.18 -44.76 21.86
C GLY A 26 31.85 -44.49 21.15
N LYS A 27 31.42 -45.43 20.30
CA LYS A 27 30.12 -45.35 19.62
C LYS A 27 29.02 -45.59 20.65
N GLN A 28 28.07 -44.65 20.77
CA GLN A 28 26.77 -44.90 21.38
C GLN A 28 25.63 -44.49 20.42
N PRO A 29 24.53 -45.26 20.38
CA PRO A 29 23.46 -45.10 19.40
C PRO A 29 22.56 -43.89 19.71
N LYS A 30 22.13 -43.19 18.65
CA LYS A 30 21.25 -42.01 18.71
C LYS A 30 19.81 -42.40 19.12
N PRO A 31 19.17 -41.69 20.07
CA PRO A 31 17.72 -41.74 20.25
C PRO A 31 17.01 -40.91 19.15
N PRO A 32 15.79 -41.26 18.74
CA PRO A 32 15.07 -40.55 17.69
C PRO A 32 14.63 -39.16 18.18
N LEU A 33 15.09 -38.12 17.50
CA LEU A 33 14.62 -36.75 17.67
C LEU A 33 13.26 -36.59 16.97
N THR A 34 12.16 -36.77 17.70
CA THR A 34 10.83 -36.35 17.25
C THR A 34 10.72 -34.84 17.40
N SER A 35 11.26 -34.11 16.42
CA SER A 35 11.08 -32.66 16.29
C SER A 35 9.70 -32.38 15.72
N THR A 36 8.67 -32.26 16.56
CA THR A 36 7.42 -31.60 16.18
C THR A 36 7.67 -30.10 16.06
N ARG A 37 8.14 -29.66 14.89
CA ARG A 37 8.12 -28.25 14.51
C ARG A 37 6.66 -27.78 14.54
N PRO A 38 6.29 -26.77 15.35
CA PRO A 38 5.01 -26.11 15.13
C PRO A 38 5.07 -25.51 13.72
N ARG A 39 4.19 -26.02 12.85
CA ARG A 39 3.98 -25.50 11.51
C ARG A 39 3.71 -24.00 11.67
N PRO A 40 4.42 -23.10 10.96
CA PRO A 40 4.03 -21.70 10.98
C PRO A 40 2.62 -21.70 10.39
N THR A 41 1.63 -21.39 11.23
CA THR A 41 0.32 -21.01 10.73
C THR A 41 0.61 -19.84 9.82
N LYS A 42 0.49 -20.06 8.51
CA LYS A 42 0.37 -18.97 7.56
C LYS A 42 -0.82 -18.19 8.09
N PHE A 43 -0.57 -17.09 8.80
CA PHE A 43 -1.52 -16.01 8.89
C PHE A 43 -1.72 -15.56 7.45
N GLN A 44 -2.61 -16.25 6.75
CA GLN A 44 -3.18 -15.74 5.53
C GLN A 44 -3.99 -14.55 5.99
N VAL A 45 -3.37 -13.38 5.93
CA VAL A 45 -4.11 -12.15 5.75
C VAL A 45 -4.96 -12.43 4.51
N LYS A 46 -6.25 -12.73 4.69
CA LYS A 46 -7.24 -12.71 3.62
C LYS A 46 -7.38 -11.23 3.23
N ALA A 47 -6.37 -10.77 2.49
CA ALA A 47 -6.31 -9.45 1.92
C ALA A 47 -7.56 -9.28 1.04
N ALA A 48 -7.99 -8.04 0.87
CA ALA A 48 -9.06 -7.65 -0.04
C ALA A 48 -8.89 -8.15 -1.50
N SER A 49 -7.77 -8.80 -1.83
CA SER A 49 -7.45 -9.42 -3.11
C SER A 49 -8.38 -10.58 -3.51
N THR A 50 -8.91 -11.36 -2.55
CA THR A 50 -9.79 -12.50 -2.89
C THR A 50 -11.11 -12.01 -3.49
N ASN A 51 -11.75 -11.03 -2.86
CA ASN A 51 -13.03 -10.48 -3.31
C ASN A 51 -12.86 -9.65 -4.60
N ALA A 52 -11.79 -8.86 -4.69
CA ALA A 52 -11.50 -8.01 -5.84
C ALA A 52 -11.40 -8.80 -7.15
N ARG A 53 -10.62 -9.89 -7.15
CA ARG A 53 -10.41 -10.72 -8.33
C ARG A 53 -11.66 -11.52 -8.69
N GLU A 54 -12.38 -12.00 -7.68
CA GLU A 54 -13.64 -12.70 -7.85
C GLU A 54 -14.70 -11.81 -8.51
N LEU A 55 -14.82 -10.53 -8.10
CA LEU A 55 -15.77 -9.58 -8.70
C LEU A 55 -15.48 -9.28 -10.18
N ILE A 56 -14.21 -9.27 -10.56
CA ILE A 56 -13.82 -9.11 -11.97
C ILE A 56 -14.12 -10.41 -12.74
N GLN A 57 -13.81 -11.56 -12.15
CA GLN A 57 -14.04 -12.87 -12.78
C GLN A 57 -15.53 -13.22 -12.91
N SER A 58 -16.35 -12.81 -11.96
CA SER A 58 -17.80 -12.98 -11.99
C SER A 58 -18.50 -12.00 -12.93
N GLY A 59 -17.79 -10.97 -13.41
CA GLY A 59 -18.35 -9.91 -14.25
C GLY A 59 -19.13 -8.85 -13.48
N ALA A 60 -19.16 -8.91 -12.15
CA ALA A 60 -19.79 -7.91 -11.30
C ALA A 60 -19.12 -6.52 -11.40
N VAL A 61 -17.81 -6.50 -11.68
CA VAL A 61 -17.06 -5.27 -11.96
C VAL A 61 -16.39 -5.40 -13.32
N ARG A 62 -16.80 -4.55 -14.27
CA ARG A 62 -16.25 -4.54 -15.62
C ARG A 62 -14.92 -3.77 -15.68
N PRO A 63 -13.81 -4.37 -16.14
CA PRO A 63 -12.59 -3.62 -16.41
C PRO A 63 -12.78 -2.74 -17.66
N ILE A 64 -12.48 -1.45 -17.55
CA ILE A 64 -12.54 -0.48 -18.65
C ILE A 64 -11.16 0.15 -18.79
N PRO A 65 -10.43 -0.04 -19.91
CA PRO A 65 -9.15 0.63 -20.12
C PRO A 65 -9.34 2.14 -20.37
N PRO A 66 -8.34 2.99 -20.09
CA PRO A 66 -8.44 4.45 -20.28
C PRO A 66 -8.91 4.87 -21.68
N LYS A 67 -8.41 4.20 -22.72
CA LYS A 67 -8.81 4.46 -24.13
C LYS A 67 -10.31 4.31 -24.38
N GLU A 68 -10.99 3.44 -23.63
CA GLU A 68 -12.43 3.20 -23.76
C GLU A 68 -13.24 4.05 -22.77
N ALA A 69 -12.59 4.75 -21.84
CA ALA A 69 -13.26 5.47 -20.77
C ALA A 69 -14.15 6.60 -21.31
N ALA A 70 -13.68 7.40 -22.28
CA ALA A 70 -14.51 8.43 -22.90
C ALA A 70 -15.77 7.87 -23.58
N MET A 71 -15.65 6.72 -24.27
CA MET A 71 -16.79 6.05 -24.90
C MET A 71 -17.74 5.46 -23.86
N ALA A 72 -17.22 4.85 -22.80
CA ALA A 72 -18.04 4.34 -21.70
C ALA A 72 -18.82 5.48 -21.01
N MET A 73 -18.20 6.65 -20.83
CA MET A 73 -18.88 7.81 -20.25
C MET A 73 -19.95 8.38 -21.17
N SER A 74 -19.62 8.62 -22.44
CA SER A 74 -20.52 9.31 -23.39
C SER A 74 -21.62 8.42 -23.97
N SER A 75 -21.28 7.21 -24.44
CA SER A 75 -22.20 6.33 -25.14
C SER A 75 -22.92 5.35 -24.21
N GLU A 76 -22.20 4.83 -23.21
CA GLU A 76 -22.78 3.83 -22.30
C GLU A 76 -23.41 4.46 -21.05
N GLY A 77 -23.14 5.73 -20.78
CA GLY A 77 -23.69 6.48 -19.65
C GLY A 77 -23.00 6.21 -18.31
N PHE A 78 -21.72 5.80 -18.32
CA PHE A 78 -20.96 5.67 -17.08
C PHE A 78 -20.66 7.02 -16.45
N ILE A 79 -21.00 7.17 -15.18
CA ILE A 79 -20.61 8.30 -14.34
C ILE A 79 -19.23 8.02 -13.78
N LEU A 80 -18.26 8.88 -14.10
CA LEU A 80 -16.90 8.75 -13.59
C LEU A 80 -16.83 9.19 -12.12
N LEU A 81 -16.47 8.27 -11.24
CA LEU A 81 -16.22 8.50 -9.82
C LEU A 81 -14.71 8.46 -9.56
N ASP A 82 -14.12 9.64 -9.33
CA ASP A 82 -12.75 9.78 -8.88
C ASP A 82 -12.69 9.54 -7.36
N ILE A 83 -11.92 8.54 -6.95
CA ILE A 83 -11.76 8.19 -5.53
C ILE A 83 -10.39 8.59 -4.97
N ARG A 84 -9.62 9.36 -5.74
CA ARG A 84 -8.32 9.85 -5.29
C ARG A 84 -8.49 10.87 -4.16
N PRO A 85 -7.51 10.97 -3.27
CA PRO A 85 -7.47 12.03 -2.27
C PRO A 85 -7.37 13.42 -2.92
N ASP A 86 -7.78 14.45 -2.17
CA ASP A 86 -7.87 15.83 -2.65
C ASP A 86 -6.58 16.34 -3.30
N TRP A 87 -5.42 16.05 -2.71
CA TRP A 87 -4.13 16.54 -3.22
C TRP A 87 -3.73 15.93 -4.57
N GLU A 88 -4.23 14.73 -4.91
CA GLU A 88 -4.02 14.15 -6.24
C GLU A 88 -5.02 14.77 -7.24
N ARG A 89 -6.27 14.96 -6.83
CA ARG A 89 -7.33 15.55 -7.66
C ARG A 89 -7.06 17.01 -8.01
N ASN A 90 -6.52 17.78 -7.07
CA ASN A 90 -6.21 19.20 -7.26
C ASN A 90 -5.13 19.44 -8.33
N LYS A 91 -4.27 18.45 -8.59
CA LYS A 91 -3.25 18.56 -9.65
C LYS A 91 -3.85 18.37 -11.04
N ALA A 92 -4.72 17.38 -11.19
CA ALA A 92 -5.42 17.07 -12.43
C ALA A 92 -6.68 16.26 -12.16
N ARG A 93 -7.78 16.56 -12.84
CA ARG A 93 -9.06 15.84 -12.76
C ARG A 93 -9.79 15.86 -14.09
N VAL A 94 -10.63 14.86 -14.34
CA VAL A 94 -11.53 14.87 -15.49
C VAL A 94 -12.70 15.81 -15.21
N ALA A 95 -13.01 16.72 -16.14
CA ALA A 95 -14.11 17.66 -15.99
C ALA A 95 -15.45 16.91 -15.88
N GLY A 96 -16.32 17.36 -14.97
CA GLY A 96 -17.62 16.72 -14.72
C GLY A 96 -17.55 15.37 -13.98
N SER A 97 -16.37 14.92 -13.54
CA SER A 97 -16.25 13.72 -12.69
C SER A 97 -16.73 13.96 -11.27
N LEU A 98 -17.47 13.00 -10.71
CA LEU A 98 -17.80 12.98 -9.28
C LEU A 98 -16.57 12.68 -8.45
N HIS A 99 -16.57 13.12 -7.19
CA HIS A 99 -15.45 12.95 -6.29
C HIS A 99 -15.87 12.53 -4.91
N VAL A 100 -15.41 11.36 -4.50
CA VAL A 100 -15.53 10.91 -3.11
C VAL A 100 -14.24 10.18 -2.76
N PRO A 101 -13.36 10.76 -1.92
CA PRO A 101 -12.06 10.17 -1.63
C PRO A 101 -12.22 8.88 -0.83
N LEU A 102 -11.61 7.79 -1.31
CA LEU A 102 -11.54 6.53 -0.55
C LEU A 102 -10.58 6.65 0.64
N PHE A 103 -9.51 7.43 0.46
CA PHE A 103 -8.50 7.68 1.47
C PHE A 103 -8.45 9.16 1.79
N VAL A 104 -8.50 9.47 3.08
CA VAL A 104 -8.42 10.83 3.62
C VAL A 104 -7.19 10.96 4.49
N LYS A 105 -6.76 12.21 4.72
CA LYS A 105 -5.61 12.48 5.58
C LYS A 105 -5.93 12.03 7.01
N ASP A 106 -5.03 11.25 7.58
CA ASP A 106 -5.14 10.82 8.97
C ASP A 106 -4.73 11.98 9.89
N MET A 107 -5.67 12.41 10.72
CA MET A 107 -5.49 13.50 11.69
C MET A 107 -5.18 13.02 13.11
N ASP A 108 -5.02 11.70 13.31
CA ASP A 108 -4.78 11.13 14.63
C ASP A 108 -3.41 11.59 15.17
N SER A 109 -3.44 12.22 16.34
CA SER A 109 -2.29 12.85 16.98
C SER A 109 -1.72 12.04 18.15
N THR A 110 -2.19 10.81 18.36
CA THR A 110 -1.71 9.90 19.41
C THR A 110 -0.18 9.74 19.33
N PRO A 111 0.57 9.70 20.45
CA PRO A 111 2.04 9.65 20.43
C PRO A 111 2.64 8.52 19.59
N ILE A 112 1.99 7.35 19.58
CA ILE A 112 2.38 6.20 18.77
C ILE A 112 2.16 6.48 17.28
N THR A 113 1.05 7.11 16.93
CA THR A 113 0.74 7.53 15.55
C THR A 113 1.70 8.61 15.08
N LEU A 114 2.10 9.52 15.97
CA LEU A 114 3.08 10.56 15.66
C LEU A 114 4.45 9.95 15.35
N LEU A 115 4.91 8.99 16.15
CA LEU A 115 6.16 8.25 15.86
C LEU A 115 6.08 7.51 14.51
N LYS A 116 4.95 6.85 14.22
CA LYS A 116 4.71 6.19 12.92
C LYS A 116 4.73 7.20 11.77
N LYS A 117 4.06 8.34 11.93
CA LYS A 117 4.07 9.46 10.98
C LYS A 117 5.50 9.92 10.73
N TRP A 118 6.30 10.15 11.77
CA TRP A 118 7.70 10.57 11.62
C TRP A 118 8.56 9.59 10.82
N VAL A 119 8.49 8.29 11.13
CA VAL A 119 9.24 7.26 10.37
C VAL A 119 8.77 7.18 8.92
N HIS A 120 7.45 7.26 8.69
CA HIS A 120 6.87 7.19 7.36
C HIS A 120 7.17 8.43 6.52
N PHE A 121 7.04 9.64 7.10
CA PHE A 121 7.34 10.92 6.45
C PHE A 121 8.84 11.08 6.16
N GLY A 122 9.72 10.57 7.02
CA GLY A 122 11.16 10.79 6.89
C GLY A 122 11.75 10.30 5.56
N TYR A 123 11.65 9.01 5.27
CA TYR A 123 12.34 8.44 4.11
C TYR A 123 11.43 8.17 2.91
N VAL A 124 10.22 7.64 3.14
CA VAL A 124 9.31 7.26 2.05
C VAL A 124 8.39 8.42 1.68
N GLY A 125 7.73 9.03 2.67
CA GLY A 125 6.76 10.12 2.45
C GLY A 125 7.37 11.38 1.84
N LEU A 126 8.59 11.77 2.23
CA LEU A 126 9.29 12.88 1.59
C LEU A 126 9.64 12.58 0.12
N TRP A 127 10.01 11.34 -0.19
CA TRP A 127 10.45 10.94 -1.51
C TRP A 127 9.29 10.74 -2.48
N THR A 128 8.23 10.06 -2.03
CA THR A 128 7.05 9.72 -2.84
C THR A 128 5.92 10.75 -2.72
N GLY A 129 6.00 11.68 -1.76
CA GLY A 129 4.93 12.63 -1.45
C GLY A 129 3.69 11.98 -0.83
N GLN A 130 3.79 10.74 -0.34
CA GLN A 130 2.67 10.04 0.25
C GLN A 130 2.35 10.61 1.63
N ASN A 131 1.14 11.18 1.75
CA ASN A 131 0.60 11.55 3.05
C ASN A 131 0.24 10.30 3.86
N PHE A 132 0.29 10.41 5.19
CA PHE A 132 -0.28 9.37 6.05
C PHE A 132 -1.80 9.41 5.92
N THR A 133 -2.37 8.38 5.29
CA THR A 133 -3.79 8.30 4.95
C THR A 133 -4.52 7.22 5.72
N THR A 134 -5.77 7.49 6.08
CA THR A 134 -6.71 6.49 6.59
C THR A 134 -7.87 6.28 5.62
N LEU A 135 -8.56 5.15 5.76
CA LEU A 135 -9.75 4.84 4.96
C LEU A 135 -10.89 5.75 5.39
N ASN A 136 -11.57 6.38 4.42
CA ASN A 136 -12.74 7.20 4.70
C ASN A 136 -13.89 6.30 5.21
N PRO A 137 -14.36 6.46 6.47
CA PRO A 137 -15.45 5.66 7.02
C PRO A 137 -16.78 5.98 6.32
N ASP A 138 -16.96 7.23 5.90
CA ASP A 138 -18.19 7.76 5.32
C ASP A 138 -18.23 7.60 3.80
N PHE A 139 -17.24 6.92 3.21
CA PHE A 139 -17.09 6.76 1.76
C PHE A 139 -18.39 6.30 1.07
N LEU A 140 -19.03 5.25 1.59
CA LEU A 140 -20.23 4.69 0.96
C LEU A 140 -21.40 5.67 1.07
N GLN A 141 -21.59 6.29 2.24
CA GLN A 141 -22.65 7.27 2.47
C GLN A 141 -22.49 8.51 1.58
N GLN A 142 -21.25 8.99 1.40
CA GLN A 142 -20.96 10.12 0.51
C GLN A 142 -21.23 9.77 -0.96
N VAL A 143 -20.86 8.57 -1.42
CA VAL A 143 -21.22 8.13 -2.78
C VAL A 143 -22.73 8.00 -2.95
N GLU A 144 -23.45 7.51 -1.94
CA GLU A 144 -24.91 7.44 -1.97
C GLU A 144 -25.60 8.81 -2.00
N ALA A 145 -25.01 9.81 -1.36
CA ALA A 145 -25.52 11.18 -1.42
C ALA A 145 -25.38 11.79 -2.83
N GLU A 146 -24.26 11.52 -3.51
CA GLU A 146 -24.01 11.99 -4.87
C GLU A 146 -24.75 11.15 -5.93
N VAL A 147 -24.85 9.84 -5.70
CA VAL A 147 -25.51 8.88 -6.60
C VAL A 147 -26.45 7.97 -5.80
N PRO A 148 -27.69 8.44 -5.55
CA PRO A 148 -28.69 7.65 -4.82
C PRO A 148 -29.16 6.41 -5.56
N ASP A 149 -29.12 6.43 -6.90
CA ASP A 149 -29.52 5.32 -7.75
C ASP A 149 -28.44 4.21 -7.78
N LYS A 150 -28.78 3.05 -7.23
CA LYS A 150 -27.91 1.86 -7.17
C LYS A 150 -27.76 1.13 -8.50
N ASP A 151 -28.66 1.41 -9.44
CA ASP A 151 -28.60 0.89 -10.80
C ASP A 151 -27.83 1.83 -11.74
N ALA A 152 -27.39 3.00 -11.27
CA ALA A 152 -26.51 3.89 -12.02
C ALA A 152 -25.18 3.18 -12.37
N LYS A 153 -24.68 3.47 -13.58
CA LYS A 153 -23.40 2.96 -14.06
C LYS A 153 -22.27 3.81 -13.51
N LEU A 154 -21.43 3.24 -12.65
CA LEU A 154 -20.29 3.96 -12.04
C LEU A 154 -18.97 3.45 -12.60
N LEU A 155 -18.17 4.33 -13.19
CA LEU A 155 -16.79 4.04 -13.54
C LEU A 155 -15.88 4.56 -12.43
N VAL A 156 -15.35 3.65 -11.61
CA VAL A 156 -14.52 4.00 -10.46
C VAL A 156 -13.06 4.11 -10.90
N ALA A 157 -12.45 5.27 -10.64
CA ALA A 157 -11.09 5.57 -11.06
C ALA A 157 -10.21 6.01 -9.88
N CYS A 158 -8.95 5.58 -9.91
CA CYS A 158 -7.90 6.11 -9.04
C CYS A 158 -6.60 6.26 -9.83
N GLY A 159 -5.48 6.56 -9.15
CA GLY A 159 -4.18 6.70 -9.78
C GLY A 159 -3.72 5.49 -10.60
N GLU A 160 -3.54 4.34 -9.94
CA GLU A 160 -2.96 3.12 -10.54
C GLU A 160 -3.98 2.01 -10.80
N GLY A 161 -5.23 2.21 -10.38
CA GLY A 161 -6.33 1.24 -10.49
C GLY A 161 -6.52 0.32 -9.27
N LEU A 162 -5.54 0.14 -8.40
CA LEU A 162 -5.69 -0.80 -7.26
C LEU A 162 -6.70 -0.32 -6.22
N ARG A 163 -6.64 0.96 -5.84
CA ARG A 163 -7.57 1.56 -4.87
C ARG A 163 -9.01 1.55 -5.39
N SER A 164 -9.21 1.70 -6.70
CA SER A 164 -10.54 1.74 -7.30
C SER A 164 -11.20 0.36 -7.34
N ILE A 165 -10.44 -0.73 -7.43
CA ILE A 165 -11.01 -2.08 -7.26
C ILE A 165 -11.51 -2.27 -5.81
N MET A 166 -10.76 -1.77 -4.83
CA MET A 166 -11.20 -1.82 -3.42
C MET A 166 -12.48 -1.00 -3.21
N ALA A 167 -12.56 0.19 -3.77
CA ALA A 167 -13.79 0.99 -3.75
C ALA A 167 -14.94 0.29 -4.47
N ALA A 168 -14.71 -0.29 -5.65
CA ALA A 168 -15.75 -1.04 -6.38
C ALA A 168 -16.28 -2.22 -5.55
N SER A 169 -15.41 -2.94 -4.83
CA SER A 169 -15.85 -4.00 -3.91
C SER A 169 -16.73 -3.46 -2.77
N LYS A 170 -16.40 -2.30 -2.20
CA LYS A 170 -17.24 -1.64 -1.19
C LYS A 170 -18.59 -1.19 -1.77
N LEU A 171 -18.61 -0.60 -2.97
CA LEU A 171 -19.82 -0.17 -3.64
C LEU A 171 -20.73 -1.36 -3.99
N TYR A 172 -20.13 -2.45 -4.47
CA TYR A 172 -20.86 -3.69 -4.76
C TYR A 172 -21.52 -4.25 -3.49
N ALA A 173 -20.77 -4.31 -2.38
CA ALA A 173 -21.32 -4.71 -1.09
C ALA A 173 -22.42 -3.74 -0.58
N GLY A 174 -22.33 -2.46 -0.96
CA GLY A 174 -23.35 -1.43 -0.73
C GLY A 174 -24.52 -1.44 -1.73
N GLY A 175 -24.63 -2.49 -2.57
CA GLY A 175 -25.77 -2.72 -3.46
C GLY A 175 -25.69 -2.08 -4.85
N PHE A 176 -24.59 -1.40 -5.20
CA PHE A 176 -24.39 -0.90 -6.56
C PHE A 176 -24.15 -2.06 -7.54
N LYS A 177 -24.90 -2.08 -8.64
CA LYS A 177 -24.92 -3.24 -9.55
C LYS A 177 -24.05 -3.05 -10.79
N ASN A 178 -24.02 -1.84 -11.35
CA ASN A 178 -23.38 -1.56 -12.62
C ASN A 178 -22.03 -0.87 -12.43
N LEU A 179 -21.03 -1.65 -12.01
CA LEU A 179 -19.72 -1.12 -11.67
C LEU A 179 -18.69 -1.36 -12.78
N GLY A 180 -18.03 -0.29 -13.16
CA GLY A 180 -16.85 -0.26 -14.00
C GLY A 180 -15.62 0.11 -13.17
N TRP A 181 -14.47 -0.44 -13.54
CA TRP A 181 -13.19 -0.11 -12.93
C TRP A 181 -12.23 0.38 -14.02
N LEU A 182 -11.63 1.56 -13.82
CA LEU A 182 -10.60 2.09 -14.73
C LEU A 182 -9.31 1.28 -14.60
N ALA A 183 -9.08 0.38 -15.56
CA ALA A 183 -8.00 -0.59 -15.54
C ALA A 183 -6.63 0.10 -15.68
N GLY A 184 -5.84 0.05 -14.61
CA GLY A 184 -4.54 0.74 -14.52
C GLY A 184 -4.62 2.22 -14.15
N GLY A 185 -5.83 2.75 -13.92
CA GLY A 185 -6.08 4.09 -13.41
C GLY A 185 -5.63 5.23 -14.33
N PHE A 186 -5.61 6.43 -13.78
CA PHE A 186 -5.21 7.65 -14.48
C PHE A 186 -3.75 7.63 -14.96
N ASN A 187 -2.87 6.86 -14.31
CA ASN A 187 -1.46 6.73 -14.68
C ASN A 187 -1.25 6.12 -16.08
N ARG A 188 -2.26 5.42 -16.62
CA ARG A 188 -2.22 4.85 -17.98
C ARG A 188 -3.02 5.66 -19.00
N SER A 189 -3.53 6.81 -18.61
CA SER A 189 -4.35 7.66 -19.49
C SER A 189 -3.46 8.55 -20.34
N ALA A 190 -3.77 8.62 -21.63
CA ALA A 190 -3.21 9.63 -22.54
C ALA A 190 -4.06 10.91 -22.51
N ASP A 191 -3.50 12.00 -23.04
CA ASP A 191 -4.17 13.31 -23.09
C ASP A 191 -5.49 13.27 -23.89
N SER A 192 -5.65 12.33 -24.81
CA SER A 192 -6.85 12.14 -25.64
C SER A 192 -7.89 11.18 -25.07
N ASP A 193 -7.59 10.47 -23.98
CA ASP A 193 -8.45 9.40 -23.46
C ASP A 193 -9.68 9.94 -22.71
N PHE A 194 -9.65 11.22 -22.33
CA PHE A 194 -10.76 11.92 -21.66
C PHE A 194 -11.11 13.22 -22.40
N PRO A 195 -12.40 13.61 -22.43
CA PRO A 195 -12.85 14.75 -23.23
C PRO A 195 -12.33 16.10 -22.74
N ALA A 196 -12.18 16.26 -21.43
CA ALA A 196 -11.67 17.47 -20.82
C ALA A 196 -10.99 17.15 -19.49
N VAL A 197 -9.79 17.68 -19.30
CA VAL A 197 -8.98 17.55 -18.09
C VAL A 197 -8.70 18.94 -17.54
N GLU A 198 -9.00 19.14 -16.26
CA GLU A 198 -8.74 20.37 -15.51
C GLU A 198 -7.58 20.16 -14.55
N GLY A 199 -6.70 21.16 -14.43
CA GLY A 199 -5.58 21.15 -13.50
C GLY A 199 -4.30 21.73 -14.10
N SER A 200 -3.26 21.84 -13.28
CA SER A 200 -1.94 22.29 -13.72
C SER A 200 -1.09 21.15 -14.30
N GLU A 201 -1.49 19.91 -14.08
CA GLU A 201 -0.73 18.71 -14.42
C GLU A 201 -1.48 17.78 -15.36
N LYS A 202 -0.77 16.81 -15.94
CA LYS A 202 -1.38 15.69 -16.65
C LYS A 202 -1.91 14.64 -15.66
N LEU A 203 -3.03 14.00 -16.02
CA LEU A 203 -3.64 12.92 -15.22
C LEU A 203 -2.64 11.81 -14.86
N GLN A 204 -1.77 11.47 -15.81
CA GLN A 204 -0.73 10.44 -15.66
C GLN A 204 0.31 10.73 -14.58
N TYR A 205 0.51 12.00 -14.21
CA TYR A 205 1.52 12.43 -13.24
C TYR A 205 0.92 12.92 -11.92
N ALA A 206 -0.41 13.06 -11.85
CA ALA A 206 -1.09 13.60 -10.68
C ALA A 206 -0.87 12.77 -9.39
N THR A 207 -0.53 11.49 -9.51
CA THR A 207 -0.22 10.64 -8.34
C THR A 207 1.20 10.78 -7.84
N ILE A 208 2.09 11.39 -8.63
CA ILE A 208 3.51 11.52 -8.30
C ILE A 208 3.68 12.76 -7.41
N GLY A 209 4.40 12.60 -6.30
CA GLY A 209 4.61 13.67 -5.32
C GLY A 209 5.99 13.64 -4.68
N GLY A 210 6.25 14.59 -3.79
CA GLY A 210 7.52 14.67 -3.07
C GLY A 210 8.71 14.95 -3.99
N VAL A 211 9.88 14.49 -3.58
CA VAL A 211 11.13 14.65 -4.37
C VAL A 211 11.03 13.98 -5.74
N SER A 212 10.31 12.86 -5.83
CA SER A 212 10.14 12.13 -7.10
C SER A 212 9.47 12.96 -8.20
N TYR A 213 8.60 13.90 -7.83
CA TYR A 213 7.97 14.81 -8.79
C TYR A 213 8.98 15.78 -9.43
N PHE A 214 9.88 16.37 -8.64
CA PHE A 214 10.94 17.23 -9.18
C PHE A 214 11.93 16.46 -10.05
N PHE A 215 12.24 15.22 -9.66
CA PHE A 215 13.09 14.35 -10.46
C PHE A 215 12.44 14.00 -11.81
N LEU A 216 11.15 13.68 -11.82
CA LEU A 216 10.40 13.47 -13.05
C LEU A 216 10.42 14.73 -13.94
N GLN A 217 10.19 15.91 -13.37
CA GLN A 217 10.21 17.16 -14.12
C GLN A 217 11.57 17.43 -14.77
N LEU A 218 12.66 17.15 -14.04
CA LEU A 218 14.01 17.24 -14.58
C LEU A 218 14.22 16.25 -15.74
N LEU A 219 13.78 15.00 -15.61
CA LEU A 219 13.88 14.01 -16.68
C LEU A 219 13.10 14.42 -17.93
N ILE A 220 11.89 14.94 -17.77
CA ILE A 220 11.06 15.43 -18.88
C ILE A 220 11.78 16.60 -19.58
N LEU A 221 12.36 17.52 -18.82
CA LEU A 221 13.12 18.64 -19.37
C LEU A 221 14.36 18.17 -20.15
N LEU A 222 15.12 17.22 -19.61
CA LEU A 222 16.29 16.64 -20.29
C LEU A 222 15.89 15.89 -21.58
N GLN A 223 14.77 15.18 -21.57
CA GLN A 223 14.25 14.51 -22.77
C GLN A 223 13.76 15.49 -23.83
N ALA A 224 13.18 16.63 -23.45
CA ALA A 224 12.79 17.67 -24.38
C ALA A 224 14.02 18.27 -25.07
N VAL A 225 15.05 18.63 -24.29
CA VAL A 225 16.30 19.20 -24.82
C VAL A 225 17.02 18.24 -25.77
N GLY A 226 17.10 16.95 -25.43
CA GLY A 226 17.79 15.95 -26.28
C GLY A 226 17.02 15.52 -27.54
N LYS A 227 15.84 16.09 -27.80
CA LYS A 227 14.99 15.77 -28.95
C LYS A 227 14.95 16.91 -29.99
N ASP A 228 15.57 18.03 -29.68
CA ASP A 228 15.70 19.21 -30.54
C ASP A 228 17.02 19.21 -31.37
N ASP A 229 17.82 18.14 -31.28
CA ASP A 229 19.03 17.86 -32.09
C ASP A 229 18.79 16.69 -33.07
#